data_AF-A0A970FSH9-F1
#
_entry.id   AF-A0A970FSH9-F1
#
_cell.length_a   1.000
_cell.length_b   1.000
_cell.length_c   1.000
_cell.angle_alpha   90.00
_cell.angle_beta   90.00
_cell.angle_gamma   90.00
#
_symmetry.space_group_name_H-M   'P 1'
#
loop_
_entity.id
_entity.type
_entity.pdbx_description
1 polymer ?
#
loop_
_entity_poly.entity_id
_entity_poly.type
_entity_poly.pdbx_seq_one_letter_code
_entity_poly.pdbx_strand_id
1 'polypeptide(L)'
;MNLALYPTLVTPFRPDNQIDYPSLDRLIGHLFRNHCDGLFAVCQSSEMFYLSDEEKLALASFCIDRSHMAGRKCVVSGHTQTAMEKQLDYLLRLEQLGADALILVTNRLAGPDEDDNTLIRNLDHLIKHLDPQTRLGLYECPFPYKRLLSTPVVSFLVETGRFDFIKDTCCQISLICDRLRQIRGSTIRLYNANAATLMESLEAGASGYSGVMLNFVPELFTLARRYLADETASASLAPLPEHLRSAQEIMSFITLASVYEYQKYPLNAKHFLMRKGLFQSDLTRCLPQETLTESQKKELQVLANQCEKRRCKADLAEHHVPIFPDGMPFRSCHASSLLPFADGTILVAFFAGTDEGAHDVGIWLSRREDGVWISPVRVAKVAEQPHWNPVLFQDGPRIRLYFKVGEKISSWRSYTMSSEDRGKTWSAPVACAPDNAASGPVRSKPIRLSNGKLLAPNSVESPQSWQPRVDLSEDGGASFREYAQIPLNLTDPQRDTYLSGKGAIQPALWESSPGQVHLLLRTTAGYLFRSDSDDYGQTWCEAYNTGLPNNNSAIEVVYHGGTLYLIMNPISGNWGSRNP
;
A
#
# COMPACT_ATOMS: atom_id res chain seq x y z
N MET A 1 5.68 -22.85 7.35
CA MET A 1 5.73 -22.44 8.79
C MET A 1 4.44 -21.73 9.22
N ASN A 2 4.04 -21.79 10.51
CA ASN A 2 2.86 -21.07 11.01
C ASN A 2 3.26 -19.74 11.66
N LEU A 3 2.84 -18.61 11.08
CA LEU A 3 3.14 -17.26 11.57
C LEU A 3 1.83 -16.58 12.01
N ALA A 4 1.47 -16.70 13.28
CA ALA A 4 0.35 -15.95 13.84
C ALA A 4 0.76 -14.51 14.21
N LEU A 5 -0.09 -13.52 13.95
CA LEU A 5 0.22 -12.10 14.11
C LEU A 5 -0.68 -11.45 15.17
N TYR A 6 -0.09 -11.02 16.29
CA TYR A 6 -0.75 -10.33 17.40
C TYR A 6 -0.12 -8.93 17.63
N PRO A 7 -0.57 -7.89 16.91
CA PRO A 7 -0.10 -6.52 17.13
C PRO A 7 -0.25 -6.08 18.58
N THR A 8 0.82 -5.48 19.11
CA THR A 8 0.82 -4.86 20.44
C THR A 8 0.24 -3.46 20.35
N LEU A 9 -1.06 -3.34 20.61
CA LEU A 9 -1.85 -2.18 20.23
C LEU A 9 -1.37 -0.89 20.92
N VAL A 10 -1.25 0.19 20.16
CA VAL A 10 -1.03 1.54 20.70
C VAL A 10 -2.36 2.27 20.91
N THR A 11 -2.45 3.10 21.94
CA THR A 11 -3.67 3.85 22.29
C THR A 11 -3.61 5.25 21.70
N PRO A 12 -4.43 5.63 20.72
CA PRO A 12 -4.48 7.01 20.24
C PRO A 12 -5.13 7.92 21.27
N PHE A 13 -4.60 9.15 21.39
CA PHE A 13 -5.18 10.19 22.24
C PHE A 13 -5.53 11.41 21.41
N ARG A 14 -6.64 12.06 21.75
CA ARG A 14 -7.02 13.38 21.22
C ARG A 14 -6.17 14.48 21.86
N PRO A 15 -6.16 15.71 21.30
CA PRO A 15 -5.46 16.84 21.90
C PRO A 15 -5.90 17.20 23.34
N ASP A 16 -7.11 16.80 23.75
CA ASP A 16 -7.62 16.95 25.12
C ASP A 16 -7.18 15.82 26.07
N ASN A 17 -6.21 14.99 25.64
CA ASN A 17 -5.66 13.85 26.37
C ASN A 17 -6.67 12.71 26.65
N GLN A 18 -7.85 12.71 26.03
CA GLN A 18 -8.79 11.59 26.10
C GLN A 18 -8.47 10.52 25.05
N ILE A 19 -8.85 9.25 25.29
CA ILE A 19 -8.70 8.17 24.31
C ILE A 19 -9.52 8.47 23.05
N ASP A 20 -8.88 8.35 21.89
CA ASP A 20 -9.49 8.57 20.57
C ASP A 20 -10.01 7.23 19.99
N TYR A 21 -11.18 6.80 20.44
CA TYR A 21 -11.81 5.56 19.96
C TYR A 21 -12.03 5.51 18.44
N PRO A 22 -12.42 6.59 17.73
CA PRO A 22 -12.47 6.59 16.27
C PRO A 22 -11.13 6.27 15.59
N SER A 23 -10.02 6.85 16.05
CA SER A 23 -8.69 6.50 15.54
C SER A 23 -8.30 5.05 15.88
N LEU A 24 -8.70 4.57 17.06
CA LEU A 24 -8.46 3.20 17.48
C LEU A 24 -9.22 2.19 16.59
N ASP A 25 -10.48 2.46 16.27
CA ASP A 25 -11.29 1.65 15.36
C ASP A 25 -10.65 1.56 13.97
N ARG A 26 -10.14 2.69 13.45
CA ARG A 26 -9.41 2.71 12.17
C ARG A 26 -8.14 1.87 12.22
N LEU A 27 -7.39 1.91 13.32
CA LEU A 27 -6.20 1.07 13.51
C LEU A 27 -6.56 -0.41 13.57
N ILE A 28 -7.55 -0.80 14.38
CA ILE A 28 -8.02 -2.19 14.48
C ILE A 28 -8.48 -2.70 13.10
N GLY A 29 -9.30 -1.92 12.40
CA GLY A 29 -9.73 -2.24 11.03
C GLY A 29 -8.57 -2.36 10.05
N HIS A 30 -7.54 -1.51 10.17
CA HIS A 30 -6.33 -1.60 9.35
C HIS A 30 -5.52 -2.87 9.64
N LEU A 31 -5.35 -3.24 10.90
CA LEU A 31 -4.63 -4.46 11.30
C LEU A 31 -5.36 -5.73 10.81
N PHE A 32 -6.69 -5.79 10.93
CA PHE A 32 -7.46 -6.93 10.42
C PHE A 32 -7.55 -7.00 8.90
N ARG A 33 -7.61 -5.86 8.19
CA ARG A 33 -7.45 -5.84 6.72
C ARG A 33 -6.09 -6.36 6.28
N ASN A 34 -5.06 -6.17 7.11
CA ASN A 34 -3.75 -6.79 6.92
C ASN A 34 -3.65 -8.16 7.58
N HIS A 35 -4.76 -8.85 7.79
CA HIS A 35 -4.85 -10.25 8.19
C HIS A 35 -4.13 -10.58 9.53
N CYS A 36 -4.05 -9.65 10.47
CA CYS A 36 -3.66 -9.99 11.84
C CYS A 36 -4.68 -10.95 12.47
N ASP A 37 -4.19 -11.95 13.22
CA ASP A 37 -5.01 -13.06 13.74
C ASP A 37 -5.79 -12.68 15.00
N GLY A 38 -5.28 -11.71 15.74
CA GLY A 38 -5.92 -11.14 16.92
C GLY A 38 -5.26 -9.83 17.32
N LEU A 39 -5.58 -9.33 18.52
CA LEU A 39 -4.96 -8.15 19.11
C LEU A 39 -4.32 -8.50 20.45
N PHE A 40 -3.21 -7.84 20.77
CA PHE A 40 -2.74 -7.71 22.15
C PHE A 40 -3.05 -6.29 22.64
N ALA A 41 -4.14 -6.16 23.41
CA ALA A 41 -4.63 -4.90 23.96
C ALA A 41 -4.16 -4.64 25.41
N VAL A 42 -4.23 -3.38 25.83
CA VAL A 42 -3.87 -2.90 27.17
C VAL A 42 -2.49 -3.42 27.62
N CYS A 43 -1.51 -3.30 26.73
CA CYS A 43 -0.13 -3.70 26.98
C CYS A 43 0.78 -2.48 27.18
N GLN A 44 2.09 -2.68 27.31
CA GLN A 44 3.03 -1.54 27.45
C GLN A 44 2.91 -0.55 26.29
N SER A 45 2.70 -1.05 25.06
CA SER A 45 2.47 -0.20 23.88
C SER A 45 1.20 0.63 23.97
N SER A 46 0.20 0.15 24.71
CA SER A 46 -1.06 0.85 24.97
C SER A 46 -0.89 1.91 26.07
N GLU A 47 0.33 2.11 26.58
CA GLU A 47 0.67 3.00 27.68
C GLU A 47 -0.06 2.63 28.97
N MET A 48 -0.26 1.32 29.23
CA MET A 48 -1.04 0.80 30.36
C MET A 48 -0.64 1.31 31.75
N PHE A 49 0.58 1.81 31.94
CA PHE A 49 1.02 2.41 33.21
C PHE A 49 0.58 3.87 33.40
N TYR A 50 0.06 4.51 32.35
CA TYR A 50 -0.41 5.90 32.31
C TYR A 50 -1.92 6.00 32.07
N LEU A 51 -2.63 4.87 32.22
CA LEU A 51 -4.08 4.77 32.17
C LEU A 51 -4.61 4.51 33.58
N SER A 52 -5.76 5.07 33.92
CA SER A 52 -6.52 4.61 35.09
C SER A 52 -7.04 3.18 34.87
N ASP A 53 -7.45 2.49 35.94
CA ASP A 53 -8.02 1.15 35.79
C ASP A 53 -9.34 1.19 35.01
N GLU A 54 -10.12 2.27 35.15
CA GLU A 54 -11.33 2.52 34.37
C GLU A 54 -11.02 2.72 32.88
N GLU A 55 -9.98 3.49 32.54
CA GLU A 55 -9.53 3.65 31.16
C GLU A 55 -9.05 2.33 30.56
N LYS A 56 -8.32 1.51 31.34
CA LYS A 56 -7.87 0.18 30.91
C LYS A 56 -9.04 -0.75 30.62
N LEU A 57 -10.03 -0.81 31.51
CA LEU A 57 -11.21 -1.66 31.33
C LEU A 57 -12.07 -1.19 30.14
N ALA A 58 -12.26 0.11 29.96
CA ALA A 58 -12.98 0.66 28.81
C ALA A 58 -12.23 0.36 27.48
N LEU A 59 -10.91 0.54 27.47
CA LEU A 59 -10.06 0.20 26.33
C LEU A 59 -10.10 -1.30 26.01
N ALA A 60 -10.04 -2.16 27.03
CA ALA A 60 -10.15 -3.60 26.90
C ALA A 60 -11.50 -3.99 26.27
N SER A 61 -12.61 -3.51 26.85
CA SER A 61 -13.96 -3.77 26.34
C SER A 61 -14.07 -3.40 24.87
N PHE A 62 -13.63 -2.20 24.50
CA PHE A 62 -13.66 -1.74 23.11
C PHE A 62 -12.87 -2.66 22.16
N CYS A 63 -11.68 -3.09 22.56
CA CYS A 63 -10.84 -3.96 21.73
C CYS A 63 -11.42 -5.38 21.62
N ILE A 64 -12.01 -5.91 22.69
CA ILE A 64 -12.67 -7.22 22.69
C ILE A 64 -13.86 -7.20 21.75
N ASP A 65 -14.75 -6.22 21.89
CA ASP A 65 -15.95 -6.08 21.06
C ASP A 65 -15.60 -6.02 19.57
N ARG A 66 -14.61 -5.19 19.20
CA ARG A 66 -14.16 -5.04 17.81
C ARG A 66 -13.49 -6.29 17.25
N SER A 67 -12.71 -6.99 18.07
CA SER A 67 -12.13 -8.28 17.68
C SER A 67 -13.20 -9.33 17.42
N HIS A 68 -14.16 -9.49 18.33
CA HIS A 68 -15.21 -10.51 18.22
C HIS A 68 -16.16 -10.23 17.06
N MET A 69 -16.53 -8.97 16.82
CA MET A 69 -17.27 -8.56 15.62
C MET A 69 -16.57 -8.93 14.32
N ALA A 70 -15.23 -8.92 14.31
CA ALA A 70 -14.41 -9.30 13.16
C ALA A 70 -14.10 -10.81 13.11
N GLY A 71 -14.61 -11.62 14.05
CA GLY A 71 -14.27 -13.04 14.18
C GLY A 71 -12.79 -13.29 14.55
N ARG A 72 -12.17 -12.35 15.26
CA ARG A 72 -10.76 -12.38 15.68
C ARG A 72 -10.64 -12.44 17.20
N LYS A 73 -9.46 -12.81 17.69
CA LYS A 73 -9.17 -12.92 19.12
C LYS A 73 -8.67 -11.61 19.72
N CYS A 74 -8.94 -11.36 21.00
CA CYS A 74 -8.34 -10.28 21.77
C CYS A 74 -7.73 -10.83 23.05
N VAL A 75 -6.39 -10.77 23.16
CA VAL A 75 -5.69 -11.04 24.42
C VAL A 75 -5.41 -9.72 25.12
N VAL A 76 -5.62 -9.68 26.44
CA VAL A 76 -5.58 -8.43 27.21
C VAL A 76 -4.67 -8.55 28.42
N SER A 77 -3.92 -7.50 28.74
CA SER A 77 -3.08 -7.41 29.94
C SER A 77 -3.57 -6.30 30.87
N GLY A 78 -2.68 -5.44 31.36
CA GLY A 78 -3.05 -4.19 32.03
C GLY A 78 -3.16 -4.25 33.55
N HIS A 79 -2.97 -5.40 34.19
CA HIS A 79 -2.76 -5.44 35.65
C HIS A 79 -1.38 -4.83 35.95
N THR A 80 -1.36 -3.57 36.37
CA THR A 80 -0.12 -2.83 36.64
C THR A 80 0.09 -2.52 38.12
N GLN A 81 -0.90 -2.85 38.95
CA GLN A 81 -0.92 -2.60 40.38
C GLN A 81 0.22 -3.34 41.08
N THR A 82 0.72 -2.79 42.18
CA THR A 82 1.78 -3.42 42.99
C THR A 82 1.23 -4.36 44.04
N ALA A 83 0.19 -3.93 44.78
CA ALA A 83 -0.47 -4.75 45.80
C ALA A 83 -1.24 -5.92 45.18
N MET A 84 -1.06 -7.12 45.73
CA MET A 84 -1.65 -8.36 45.20
C MET A 84 -3.18 -8.31 45.13
N GLU A 85 -3.81 -7.74 46.16
CA GLU A 85 -5.26 -7.62 46.25
C GLU A 85 -5.82 -6.71 45.15
N LYS A 86 -5.10 -5.64 44.81
CA LYS A 86 -5.48 -4.74 43.72
C LYS A 86 -5.24 -5.35 42.34
N GLN A 87 -4.18 -6.15 42.20
CA GLN A 87 -3.96 -6.93 40.98
C GLN A 87 -5.11 -7.91 40.77
N LEU A 88 -5.51 -8.64 41.81
CA LEU A 88 -6.60 -9.61 41.76
C LEU A 88 -7.95 -8.93 41.46
N ASP A 89 -8.29 -7.83 42.15
CA ASP A 89 -9.52 -7.06 41.87
C ASP A 89 -9.61 -6.63 40.40
N TYR A 90 -8.53 -6.06 39.85
CA TYR A 90 -8.48 -5.68 38.45
C TYR A 90 -8.64 -6.88 37.51
N LEU A 91 -7.97 -8.01 37.79
CA LEU A 91 -8.05 -9.20 36.95
C LEU A 91 -9.46 -9.81 36.96
N LEU A 92 -10.14 -9.84 38.11
CA LEU A 92 -11.53 -10.31 38.22
C LEU A 92 -12.49 -9.41 37.42
N ARG A 93 -12.31 -8.08 37.46
CA ARG A 93 -13.08 -7.15 36.65
C ARG A 93 -12.80 -7.31 35.15
N LEU A 94 -11.55 -7.57 34.78
CA LEU A 94 -11.15 -7.79 33.39
C LEU A 94 -11.66 -9.12 32.85
N GLU A 95 -11.69 -10.18 33.66
CA GLU A 95 -12.24 -11.50 33.33
C GLU A 95 -13.70 -11.40 32.90
N GLN A 96 -14.49 -10.56 33.58
CA GLN A 96 -15.91 -10.33 33.27
C GLN A 96 -16.14 -9.71 31.87
N LEU A 97 -15.13 -9.09 31.25
CA LEU A 97 -15.25 -8.52 29.91
C LEU A 97 -15.14 -9.57 28.79
N GLY A 98 -14.75 -10.81 29.10
CA GLY A 98 -14.71 -11.90 28.13
C GLY A 98 -13.53 -11.86 27.15
N ALA A 99 -12.36 -11.41 27.59
CA ALA A 99 -11.13 -11.50 26.80
C ALA A 99 -10.79 -12.97 26.45
N ASP A 100 -10.20 -13.21 25.27
CA ASP A 100 -9.82 -14.57 24.83
C ASP A 100 -8.69 -15.19 25.67
N ALA A 101 -7.88 -14.34 26.30
CA ALA A 101 -6.92 -14.71 27.34
C ALA A 101 -6.50 -13.48 28.16
N LEU A 102 -6.21 -13.69 29.44
CA LEU A 102 -5.58 -12.69 30.32
C LEU A 102 -4.07 -12.90 30.35
N ILE A 103 -3.31 -11.87 29.99
CA ILE A 103 -1.86 -11.91 29.91
C ILE A 103 -1.23 -11.24 31.13
N LEU A 104 -0.62 -12.04 32.00
CA LEU A 104 0.00 -11.59 33.24
C LEU A 104 1.44 -11.10 33.01
N VAL A 105 1.90 -10.13 33.80
CA VAL A 105 3.13 -9.36 33.57
C VAL A 105 4.12 -9.81 34.63
N THR A 106 5.23 -10.37 34.19
CA THR A 106 6.19 -11.05 35.09
C THR A 106 6.72 -10.13 36.19
N ASN A 107 6.95 -8.86 35.87
CA ASN A 107 7.46 -7.86 36.82
C ASN A 107 6.41 -7.32 37.82
N ARG A 108 5.17 -7.81 37.78
CA ARG A 108 4.13 -7.56 38.79
C ARG A 108 3.98 -8.73 39.77
N LEU A 109 4.54 -9.89 39.43
CA LEU A 109 4.44 -11.11 40.21
C LEU A 109 5.55 -11.25 41.26
N ALA A 110 6.68 -10.55 41.11
CA ALA A 110 7.76 -10.53 42.09
C ALA A 110 8.69 -9.35 41.80
N GLY A 111 9.10 -8.59 42.82
CA GLY A 111 10.03 -7.44 42.79
C GLY A 111 11.40 -7.79 42.17
N PRO A 112 12.23 -6.80 41.79
CA PRO A 112 13.44 -7.04 40.98
C PRO A 112 14.45 -8.00 41.60
N ASP A 113 14.59 -7.98 42.94
CA ASP A 113 15.56 -8.80 43.68
C ASP A 113 14.93 -10.07 44.29
N GLU A 114 13.63 -10.29 44.09
CA GLU A 114 12.93 -11.46 44.60
C GLU A 114 13.18 -12.70 43.72
N ASP A 115 13.14 -13.88 44.34
CA ASP A 115 13.42 -15.15 43.66
C ASP A 115 12.21 -15.69 42.88
N ASP A 116 12.45 -16.74 42.09
CA ASP A 116 11.40 -17.39 41.30
C ASP A 116 10.34 -18.07 42.18
N ASN A 117 10.68 -18.48 43.41
CA ASN A 117 9.70 -19.03 44.36
C ASN A 117 8.65 -17.99 44.75
N THR A 118 9.05 -16.72 44.86
CA THR A 118 8.12 -15.62 45.15
C THR A 118 7.20 -15.37 43.96
N LEU A 119 7.74 -15.37 42.74
CA LEU A 119 6.93 -15.27 41.52
C LEU A 119 5.93 -16.42 41.43
N ILE A 120 6.37 -17.66 41.62
CA ILE A 120 5.52 -18.86 41.52
C ILE A 120 4.41 -18.83 42.57
N ARG A 121 4.72 -18.48 43.84
CA ARG A 121 3.71 -18.35 44.91
C ARG A 121 2.65 -17.31 44.58
N ASN A 122 3.07 -16.15 44.09
CA ASN A 122 2.16 -15.06 43.73
C ASN A 122 1.31 -15.41 42.51
N LEU A 123 1.91 -16.07 41.52
CA LEU A 123 1.19 -16.57 40.35
C LEU A 123 0.16 -17.64 40.74
N ASP A 124 0.55 -18.63 41.56
CA ASP A 124 -0.33 -19.67 42.09
C ASP A 124 -1.50 -19.07 42.88
N HIS A 125 -1.24 -18.04 43.68
CA HIS A 125 -2.28 -17.31 44.40
C HIS A 125 -3.30 -16.66 43.45
N LEU A 126 -2.84 -15.94 42.42
CA LEU A 126 -3.74 -15.28 41.45
C LEU A 126 -4.58 -16.31 40.68
N ILE A 127 -3.94 -17.33 40.11
CA ILE A 127 -4.66 -18.29 39.26
C ILE A 127 -5.71 -19.09 40.04
N LYS A 128 -5.52 -19.33 41.34
CA LYS A 128 -6.52 -20.01 42.19
C LYS A 128 -7.82 -19.22 42.38
N HIS A 129 -7.77 -17.90 42.22
CA HIS A 129 -8.93 -17.03 42.41
C HIS A 129 -9.63 -16.63 41.09
N LEU A 130 -8.99 -16.87 39.95
CA LEU A 130 -9.59 -16.67 38.62
C LEU A 130 -10.41 -17.90 38.20
N ASP A 131 -11.40 -17.70 37.33
CA ASP A 131 -12.21 -18.80 36.77
C ASP A 131 -11.26 -19.85 36.15
N PRO A 132 -11.38 -21.14 36.50
CA PRO A 132 -10.56 -22.22 35.92
C PRO A 132 -10.56 -22.29 34.39
N GLN A 133 -11.63 -21.82 33.73
CA GLN A 133 -11.75 -21.78 32.26
C GLN A 133 -11.07 -20.56 31.63
N THR A 134 -10.73 -19.54 32.42
CA THR A 134 -10.00 -18.37 31.92
C THR A 134 -8.63 -18.80 31.44
N ARG A 135 -8.40 -18.56 30.14
CA ARG A 135 -7.14 -18.83 29.45
C ARG A 135 -6.11 -17.77 29.86
N LEU A 136 -4.90 -18.21 30.20
CA LEU A 136 -3.86 -17.33 30.72
C LEU A 136 -2.64 -17.30 29.81
N GLY A 137 -1.91 -16.19 29.89
CA GLY A 137 -0.60 -16.05 29.27
C GLY A 137 0.36 -15.23 30.11
N LEU A 138 1.63 -15.21 29.75
CA LEU A 138 2.65 -14.36 30.37
C LEU A 138 3.27 -13.38 29.37
N TYR A 139 3.66 -12.22 29.88
CA TYR A 139 4.33 -11.16 29.16
C TYR A 139 5.54 -10.67 29.96
N GLU A 140 6.73 -10.86 29.38
CA GLU A 140 8.00 -10.32 29.88
C GLU A 140 8.10 -8.81 29.61
N CYS A 141 7.25 -8.00 30.26
CA CYS A 141 7.20 -6.55 30.07
C CYS A 141 8.52 -5.88 30.50
N PRO A 142 9.21 -5.12 29.63
CA PRO A 142 10.44 -4.42 29.99
C PRO A 142 10.30 -3.36 31.08
N PHE A 143 9.14 -2.69 31.18
CA PHE A 143 8.89 -1.64 32.18
C PHE A 143 7.97 -2.15 33.30
N PRO A 144 8.23 -1.82 34.58
CA PRO A 144 9.30 -0.94 35.09
C PRO A 144 10.69 -1.58 35.17
N TYR A 145 10.78 -2.91 35.13
CA TYR A 145 12.03 -3.64 34.94
C TYR A 145 11.75 -4.96 34.21
N LYS A 146 12.77 -5.50 33.54
CA LYS A 146 12.64 -6.72 32.74
C LYS A 146 12.91 -7.94 33.62
N ARG A 147 11.88 -8.77 33.83
CA ARG A 147 12.00 -10.08 34.49
C ARG A 147 11.73 -11.18 33.47
N LEU A 148 12.77 -11.95 33.16
CA LEU A 148 12.69 -13.06 32.21
C LEU A 148 12.16 -14.33 32.90
N LEU A 149 11.44 -15.16 32.15
CA LEU A 149 11.02 -16.49 32.60
C LEU A 149 12.21 -17.44 32.67
N SER A 150 12.49 -17.95 33.88
CA SER A 150 13.48 -19.01 34.09
C SER A 150 12.88 -20.39 33.81
N THR A 151 13.74 -21.41 33.72
CA THR A 151 13.31 -22.80 33.55
C THR A 151 12.33 -23.27 34.64
N PRO A 152 12.57 -23.05 35.95
CA PRO A 152 11.59 -23.42 36.99
C PRO A 152 10.22 -22.77 36.80
N VAL A 153 10.18 -21.50 36.39
CA VAL A 153 8.91 -20.80 36.15
C VAL A 153 8.18 -21.41 34.96
N VAL A 154 8.86 -21.65 33.83
CA VAL A 154 8.25 -22.27 32.65
C VAL A 154 7.73 -23.67 32.96
N SER A 155 8.48 -24.49 33.72
CA SER A 155 8.02 -25.80 34.19
C SER A 155 6.72 -25.70 34.99
N PHE A 156 6.64 -24.76 35.93
CA PHE A 156 5.42 -24.51 36.70
C PHE A 156 4.23 -24.16 35.79
N LEU A 157 4.42 -23.30 34.77
CA LEU A 157 3.35 -22.96 33.82
C LEU A 157 2.83 -24.20 33.08
N VAL A 158 3.74 -25.06 32.61
CA VAL A 158 3.40 -26.31 31.92
C VAL A 158 2.61 -27.24 32.84
N GLU A 159 3.06 -27.40 34.09
CA GLU A 159 2.39 -28.27 35.09
C GLU A 159 0.97 -27.81 35.41
N THR A 160 0.68 -26.51 35.38
CA THR A 160 -0.68 -26.01 35.65
C THR A 160 -1.69 -26.37 34.56
N GLY A 161 -1.25 -26.56 33.30
CA GLY A 161 -2.12 -26.73 32.14
C GLY A 161 -3.02 -25.54 31.80
N ARG A 162 -2.84 -24.37 32.47
CA ARG A 162 -3.72 -23.20 32.33
C ARG A 162 -3.24 -22.15 31.32
N PHE A 163 -1.97 -22.21 30.92
CA PHE A 163 -1.34 -21.20 30.08
C PHE A 163 -1.31 -21.64 28.61
N ASP A 164 -1.52 -20.70 27.70
CA ASP A 164 -1.41 -20.96 26.26
C ASP A 164 -0.71 -19.87 25.45
N PHE A 165 -0.26 -18.79 26.09
CA PHE A 165 0.36 -17.66 25.42
C PHE A 165 1.58 -17.15 26.20
N ILE A 166 2.77 -17.16 25.58
CA ILE A 166 3.96 -16.45 26.08
C ILE A 166 4.31 -15.36 25.07
N LYS A 167 4.28 -14.10 25.50
CA LYS A 167 4.91 -12.99 24.79
C LYS A 167 6.36 -12.87 25.24
N ASP A 168 7.24 -13.44 24.44
CA ASP A 168 8.68 -13.44 24.68
C ASP A 168 9.29 -12.10 24.25
N THR A 169 10.07 -11.49 25.14
CA THR A 169 10.82 -10.26 24.83
C THR A 169 12.31 -10.41 25.06
N CYS A 170 12.83 -11.65 25.19
CA CYS A 170 14.20 -11.88 25.63
C CYS A 170 15.25 -11.43 24.60
N CYS A 171 14.88 -11.39 23.31
CA CYS A 171 15.75 -11.07 22.18
C CYS A 171 16.94 -12.05 22.02
N GLN A 172 16.83 -13.27 22.56
CA GLN A 172 17.90 -14.27 22.57
C GLN A 172 17.40 -15.59 21.98
N ILE A 173 17.84 -15.91 20.76
CA ILE A 173 17.38 -17.11 20.06
C ILE A 173 17.69 -18.40 20.82
N SER A 174 18.83 -18.49 21.51
CA SER A 174 19.18 -19.65 22.35
C SER A 174 18.14 -19.89 23.45
N LEU A 175 17.73 -18.83 24.14
CA LEU A 175 16.72 -18.90 25.20
C LEU A 175 15.33 -19.20 24.66
N ILE A 176 14.97 -18.65 23.49
CA ILE A 176 13.72 -19.00 22.78
C ILE A 176 13.71 -20.49 22.46
N CYS A 177 14.80 -21.03 21.89
CA CYS A 177 14.92 -22.47 21.60
C CYS A 177 14.79 -23.33 22.85
N ASP A 178 15.41 -22.94 23.97
CA ASP A 178 15.30 -23.67 25.23
C ASP A 178 13.85 -23.68 25.75
N ARG A 179 13.15 -22.54 25.69
CA ARG A 179 11.74 -22.43 26.06
C ARG A 179 10.84 -23.27 25.17
N LEU A 180 11.05 -23.25 23.86
CA LEU A 180 10.31 -24.07 22.90
C LEU A 180 10.47 -25.57 23.17
N ARG A 181 11.67 -26.01 23.59
CA ARG A 181 11.87 -27.40 24.03
C ARG A 181 11.11 -27.72 25.33
N GLN A 182 11.10 -26.80 26.30
CA GLN A 182 10.41 -26.98 27.58
C GLN A 182 8.89 -27.06 27.43
N ILE A 183 8.30 -26.22 26.57
CA ILE A 183 6.84 -26.18 26.39
C ILE A 183 6.32 -27.23 25.40
N ARG A 184 7.20 -28.05 24.82
CA ARG A 184 6.83 -29.04 23.80
C ARG A 184 5.80 -30.02 24.36
N GLY A 185 4.67 -30.16 23.66
CA GLY A 185 3.57 -31.03 24.08
C GLY A 185 2.59 -30.40 25.07
N SER A 186 2.86 -29.17 25.54
CA SER A 186 1.90 -28.37 26.33
C SER A 186 0.96 -27.58 25.41
N THR A 187 -0.02 -26.90 26.00
CA THR A 187 -0.90 -25.93 25.33
C THR A 187 -0.23 -24.59 25.05
N ILE A 188 0.95 -24.34 25.63
CA ILE A 188 1.66 -23.07 25.57
C ILE A 188 2.19 -22.81 24.16
N ARG A 189 1.84 -21.64 23.62
CA ARG A 189 2.39 -21.09 22.38
C ARG A 189 3.29 -19.90 22.70
N LEU A 190 4.47 -19.89 22.12
CA LEU A 190 5.43 -18.78 22.25
C LEU A 190 5.32 -17.85 21.04
N TYR A 191 5.17 -16.56 21.31
CA TYR A 191 5.12 -15.49 20.33
C TYR A 191 6.31 -14.56 20.55
N ASN A 192 7.20 -14.46 19.56
CA ASN A 192 8.36 -13.58 19.62
C ASN A 192 7.89 -12.12 19.48
N ALA A 193 8.35 -11.21 20.33
CA ALA A 193 8.03 -9.79 20.24
C ALA A 193 9.12 -8.94 19.56
N ASN A 194 10.24 -9.54 19.14
CA ASN A 194 11.37 -8.85 18.52
C ASN A 194 11.52 -9.26 17.05
N ALA A 195 11.34 -8.31 16.13
CA ALA A 195 11.33 -8.61 14.71
C ALA A 195 12.69 -9.12 14.20
N ALA A 196 13.81 -8.70 14.83
CA ALA A 196 15.15 -9.07 14.39
C ALA A 196 15.46 -10.57 14.50
N THR A 197 14.82 -11.26 15.45
CA THR A 197 15.02 -12.70 15.73
C THR A 197 13.82 -13.55 15.28
N LEU A 198 12.88 -12.94 14.54
CA LEU A 198 11.62 -13.59 14.21
C LEU A 198 11.82 -14.81 13.32
N MET A 199 12.64 -14.71 12.27
CA MET A 199 12.84 -15.81 11.31
C MET A 199 13.37 -17.06 12.00
N GLU A 200 14.44 -16.92 12.77
CA GLU A 200 15.07 -18.01 13.51
C GLU A 200 14.12 -18.59 14.56
N SER A 201 13.31 -17.74 15.21
CA SER A 201 12.31 -18.22 16.16
C SER A 201 11.20 -19.05 15.49
N LEU A 202 10.77 -18.70 14.28
CA LEU A 202 9.78 -19.46 13.51
C LEU A 202 10.37 -20.81 13.06
N GLU A 203 11.61 -20.82 12.60
CA GLU A 203 12.35 -22.05 12.26
C GLU A 203 12.50 -22.98 13.48
N ALA A 204 12.68 -22.42 14.68
CA ALA A 204 12.73 -23.17 15.93
C ALA A 204 11.36 -23.70 16.42
N GLY A 205 10.26 -23.25 15.82
CA GLY A 205 8.89 -23.68 16.15
C GLY A 205 8.08 -22.70 16.99
N ALA A 206 8.47 -21.42 17.07
CA ALA A 206 7.62 -20.37 17.63
C ALA A 206 6.30 -20.27 16.86
N SER A 207 5.22 -19.91 17.55
CA SER A 207 3.87 -19.87 16.98
C SER A 207 3.57 -18.59 16.21
N GLY A 208 4.39 -17.55 16.36
CA GLY A 208 4.20 -16.31 15.63
C GLY A 208 4.90 -15.09 16.24
N TYR A 209 4.42 -13.92 15.83
CA TYR A 209 4.95 -12.62 16.21
C TYR A 209 3.91 -11.82 17.01
N SER A 210 4.33 -11.32 18.18
CA SER A 210 3.54 -10.43 19.04
C SER A 210 4.36 -9.19 19.40
N GLY A 211 4.82 -8.46 18.39
CA GLY A 211 5.70 -7.29 18.58
C GLY A 211 5.19 -6.00 17.97
N VAL A 212 5.97 -4.95 18.18
CA VAL A 212 5.57 -3.56 17.90
C VAL A 212 5.61 -3.20 16.42
N MET A 213 6.40 -3.93 15.60
CA MET A 213 6.51 -3.64 14.16
C MET A 213 5.22 -3.85 13.38
N LEU A 214 4.25 -4.60 13.95
CA LEU A 214 2.91 -4.72 13.39
C LEU A 214 2.10 -3.42 13.45
N ASN A 215 2.49 -2.43 14.26
CA ASN A 215 1.90 -1.08 14.20
C ASN A 215 2.45 -0.24 13.05
N PHE A 216 3.60 -0.62 12.49
CA PHE A 216 4.22 0.10 11.38
C PHE A 216 3.83 -0.53 10.05
N VAL A 217 4.09 -1.83 9.89
CA VAL A 217 4.13 -2.50 8.58
C VAL A 217 3.46 -3.88 8.57
N PRO A 218 2.22 -4.02 9.08
CA PRO A 218 1.53 -5.31 9.13
C PRO A 218 1.40 -5.97 7.75
N GLU A 219 1.32 -5.18 6.68
CA GLU A 219 1.32 -5.62 5.28
C GLU A 219 2.51 -6.54 4.93
N LEU A 220 3.71 -6.21 5.43
CA LEU A 220 4.93 -6.98 5.12
C LEU A 220 4.97 -8.31 5.89
N PHE A 221 4.44 -8.34 7.12
CA PHE A 221 4.32 -9.60 7.88
C PHE A 221 3.33 -10.55 7.23
N THR A 222 2.22 -10.03 6.72
CA THR A 222 1.25 -10.84 5.96
C THR A 222 1.85 -11.37 4.68
N LEU A 223 2.63 -10.56 3.96
CA LEU A 223 3.33 -11.00 2.77
C LEU A 223 4.38 -12.09 3.10
N ALA A 224 5.17 -11.91 4.17
CA ALA A 224 6.10 -12.93 4.64
C ALA A 224 5.38 -14.24 5.00
N ARG A 225 4.28 -14.17 5.75
CA ARG A 225 3.45 -15.34 6.09
C ARG A 225 2.97 -16.08 4.86
N ARG A 226 2.52 -15.37 3.83
CA ARG A 226 2.06 -15.99 2.57
C ARG A 226 3.18 -16.78 1.91
N TYR A 227 4.36 -16.19 1.75
CA TYR A 227 5.49 -16.89 1.15
C TYR A 227 6.02 -18.06 2.00
N LEU A 228 5.88 -18.00 3.33
CA LEU A 228 6.24 -19.10 4.25
C LEU A 228 5.19 -20.22 4.32
N ALA A 229 3.97 -19.98 3.83
CA ALA A 229 2.91 -20.98 3.81
C ALA A 229 2.98 -21.89 2.57
N ASP A 230 3.64 -21.44 1.50
CA ASP A 230 3.78 -22.15 0.21
C ASP A 230 4.87 -23.26 0.23
N GLU A 231 5.30 -23.66 1.44
CA GLU A 231 6.31 -24.71 1.66
C GLU A 231 5.77 -26.10 1.26
N THR A 232 6.01 -26.48 0.01
CA THR A 232 6.32 -27.88 -0.33
C THR A 232 7.84 -28.05 -0.32
N ALA A 233 8.30 -29.02 0.48
CA ALA A 233 9.68 -29.29 0.88
C ALA A 233 10.74 -29.24 -0.23
N SER A 234 11.96 -28.79 0.12
CA SER A 234 13.20 -29.52 -0.19
C SER A 234 14.43 -28.85 0.44
N ALA A 235 15.00 -29.51 1.44
CA ALA A 235 16.40 -29.32 1.82
C ALA A 235 17.30 -29.95 0.74
N SER A 236 17.82 -29.12 -0.15
CA SER A 236 18.84 -29.49 -1.15
C SER A 236 19.67 -28.24 -1.43
N LEU A 237 20.94 -28.42 -1.77
CA LEU A 237 21.89 -27.38 -2.23
C LEU A 237 21.47 -26.68 -3.55
N ALA A 238 20.22 -26.85 -3.99
CA ALA A 238 19.61 -26.18 -5.12
C ALA A 238 19.25 -24.71 -4.76
N PRO A 239 19.11 -23.82 -5.77
CA PRO A 239 18.61 -22.47 -5.52
C PRO A 239 17.23 -22.52 -4.86
N LEU A 240 17.04 -21.73 -3.81
CA LEU A 240 15.74 -21.60 -3.15
C LEU A 240 14.64 -21.23 -4.16
N PRO A 241 13.45 -21.87 -4.09
CA PRO A 241 12.26 -21.41 -4.81
C PRO A 241 12.06 -19.90 -4.68
N GLU A 242 11.57 -19.26 -5.74
CA GLU A 242 11.44 -17.80 -5.80
C GLU A 242 10.67 -17.21 -4.61
N HIS A 243 9.58 -17.88 -4.18
CA HIS A 243 8.79 -17.46 -3.02
C HIS A 243 9.61 -17.45 -1.72
N LEU A 244 10.50 -18.44 -1.49
CA LEU A 244 11.35 -18.45 -0.29
C LEU A 244 12.40 -17.35 -0.32
N ARG A 245 12.96 -17.03 -1.51
CA ARG A 245 13.84 -15.86 -1.66
C ARG A 245 13.10 -14.57 -1.34
N SER A 246 11.86 -14.41 -1.83
CA SER A 246 11.02 -13.26 -1.50
C SER A 246 10.70 -13.19 0.00
N ALA A 247 10.38 -14.31 0.66
CA ALA A 247 10.19 -14.36 2.11
C ALA A 247 11.44 -13.88 2.85
N GLN A 248 12.62 -14.41 2.49
CA GLN A 248 13.89 -14.01 3.09
C GLN A 248 14.20 -12.54 2.85
N GLU A 249 13.95 -11.99 1.66
CA GLU A 249 14.16 -10.56 1.37
C GLU A 249 13.27 -9.67 2.24
N ILE A 250 12.00 -10.04 2.41
CA ILE A 250 11.04 -9.30 3.24
C ILE A 250 11.42 -9.41 4.72
N MET A 251 11.72 -10.60 5.20
CA MET A 251 12.15 -10.83 6.58
C MET A 251 13.46 -10.09 6.88
N SER A 252 14.43 -10.11 5.96
CA SER A 252 15.68 -9.33 6.08
C SER A 252 15.40 -7.83 6.21
N PHE A 253 14.44 -7.32 5.42
CA PHE A 253 14.04 -5.91 5.53
C PHE A 253 13.30 -5.63 6.85
N ILE A 254 12.44 -6.52 7.32
CA ILE A 254 11.77 -6.42 8.62
C ILE A 254 12.82 -6.38 9.75
N THR A 255 13.84 -7.23 9.69
CA THR A 255 14.98 -7.23 10.61
C THR A 255 15.74 -5.91 10.56
N LEU A 256 16.04 -5.38 9.36
CA LEU A 256 16.66 -4.06 9.23
C LEU A 256 15.79 -2.95 9.84
N ALA A 257 14.48 -3.00 9.62
CA ALA A 257 13.52 -2.03 10.13
C ALA A 257 13.25 -2.19 11.64
N SER A 258 13.68 -3.28 12.28
CA SER A 258 13.45 -3.47 13.72
C SER A 258 14.18 -2.43 14.59
N VAL A 259 15.11 -1.65 14.03
CA VAL A 259 15.75 -0.52 14.74
C VAL A 259 14.72 0.51 15.22
N TYR A 260 13.58 0.64 14.53
CA TYR A 260 12.50 1.53 14.93
C TYR A 260 11.75 1.04 16.18
N GLU A 261 11.88 -0.24 16.57
CA GLU A 261 11.36 -0.74 17.86
C GLU A 261 11.99 0.01 19.05
N TYR A 262 13.22 0.51 18.89
CA TYR A 262 13.99 1.19 19.94
C TYR A 262 13.97 2.72 19.81
N GLN A 263 13.40 3.26 18.73
CA GLN A 263 13.39 4.70 18.46
C GLN A 263 12.19 5.38 19.14
N LYS A 264 12.32 5.75 20.43
CA LYS A 264 11.31 6.56 21.13
C LYS A 264 9.88 5.98 21.06
N TYR A 265 9.75 4.67 21.13
CA TYR A 265 8.45 3.99 21.12
C TYR A 265 7.66 4.32 22.40
N PRO A 266 6.32 4.52 22.35
CA PRO A 266 5.40 4.42 21.21
C PRO A 266 5.22 5.70 20.39
N LEU A 267 5.89 6.80 20.73
CA LEU A 267 5.71 8.11 20.05
C LEU A 267 6.00 8.01 18.54
N ASN A 268 7.06 7.31 18.14
CA ASN A 268 7.36 7.11 16.72
C ASN A 268 6.27 6.31 15.98
N ALA A 269 5.67 5.30 16.61
CA ALA A 269 4.59 4.50 16.04
C ALA A 269 3.33 5.34 15.85
N LYS A 270 2.96 6.16 16.84
CA LYS A 270 1.80 7.06 16.70
C LYS A 270 2.03 8.12 15.64
N HIS A 271 3.25 8.69 15.56
CA HIS A 271 3.62 9.60 14.48
C HIS A 271 3.49 8.94 13.11
N PHE A 272 4.01 7.71 12.98
CA PHE A 272 3.91 6.94 11.75
C PHE A 272 2.44 6.66 11.35
N LEU A 273 1.60 6.27 12.30
CA LEU A 273 0.16 6.02 12.10
C LEU A 273 -0.63 7.30 11.78
N MET A 274 -0.27 8.44 12.38
CA MET A 274 -0.84 9.75 12.05
C MET A 274 -0.54 10.13 10.60
N ARG A 275 0.70 9.90 10.14
CA ARG A 275 1.08 10.12 8.74
C ARG A 275 0.38 9.19 7.74
N LYS A 276 0.02 7.97 8.17
CA LYS A 276 -0.84 7.05 7.41
C LYS A 276 -2.33 7.45 7.44
N GLY A 277 -2.69 8.56 8.10
CA GLY A 277 -4.07 9.03 8.22
C GLY A 277 -4.94 8.19 9.17
N LEU A 278 -4.33 7.28 9.95
CA LEU A 278 -5.05 6.44 10.89
C LEU A 278 -5.33 7.20 12.19
N PHE A 279 -4.36 7.99 12.66
CA PHE A 279 -4.46 8.78 13.90
C PHE A 279 -4.63 10.27 13.61
N GLN A 280 -5.33 10.99 14.50
CA GLN A 280 -5.43 12.45 14.45
C GLN A 280 -4.25 13.16 15.13
N SER A 281 -3.57 12.47 16.04
CA SER A 281 -2.45 13.01 16.82
C SER A 281 -1.45 11.89 17.16
N ASP A 282 -0.20 12.27 17.35
CA ASP A 282 0.87 11.42 17.87
C ASP A 282 1.12 11.61 19.38
N LEU A 283 0.20 12.30 20.08
CA LEU A 283 0.26 12.51 21.52
C LEU A 283 0.47 11.19 22.28
N THR A 284 1.41 11.20 23.22
CA THR A 284 1.62 10.11 24.19
C THR A 284 1.64 10.67 25.61
N ARG A 285 1.28 9.86 26.58
CA ARG A 285 1.36 10.16 28.01
C ARG A 285 2.71 9.75 28.61
N CYS A 286 3.47 8.88 27.92
CA CYS A 286 4.78 8.41 28.41
C CYS A 286 5.99 9.22 27.91
N LEU A 287 5.87 9.93 26.78
CA LEU A 287 6.96 10.70 26.17
C LEU A 287 6.47 12.05 25.60
N PRO A 288 7.17 13.17 25.84
CA PRO A 288 6.85 14.44 25.18
C PRO A 288 7.05 14.36 23.66
N GLN A 289 6.16 14.98 22.87
CA GLN A 289 6.17 14.89 21.39
C GLN A 289 7.44 15.47 20.75
N GLU A 290 8.01 16.51 21.37
CA GLU A 290 9.26 17.16 20.98
C GLU A 290 10.49 16.22 21.07
N THR A 291 10.36 15.06 21.72
CA THR A 291 11.42 14.04 21.81
C THR A 291 11.71 13.39 20.45
N LEU A 292 10.76 13.39 19.52
CA LEU A 292 10.95 12.85 18.17
C LEU A 292 11.52 13.94 17.25
N THR A 293 12.80 13.82 16.92
CA THR A 293 13.52 14.84 16.15
C THR A 293 13.09 14.88 14.68
N GLU A 294 13.34 15.99 13.99
CA GLU A 294 13.08 16.11 12.55
C GLU A 294 13.84 15.07 11.70
N SER A 295 15.05 14.67 12.12
CA SER A 295 15.78 13.57 11.45
C SER A 295 15.01 12.26 11.56
N GLN A 296 14.53 11.92 12.75
CA GLN A 296 13.78 10.69 12.99
C GLN A 296 12.43 10.69 12.28
N LYS A 297 11.75 11.84 12.19
CA LYS A 297 10.54 11.97 11.36
C LYS A 297 10.83 11.71 9.87
N LYS A 298 11.97 12.19 9.35
CA LYS A 298 12.41 11.88 7.97
C LYS A 298 12.73 10.40 7.79
N GLU A 299 13.39 9.76 8.76
CA GLU A 299 13.66 8.31 8.75
C GLU A 299 12.35 7.50 8.68
N LEU A 300 11.35 7.85 9.52
CA LEU A 300 10.02 7.24 9.46
C LEU A 300 9.32 7.46 8.11
N GLN A 301 9.55 8.62 7.46
CA GLN A 301 9.12 8.84 6.08
C GLN A 301 9.75 7.84 5.12
N VAL A 302 11.06 7.67 5.20
CA VAL A 302 11.79 6.77 4.32
C VAL A 302 11.35 5.34 4.56
N LEU A 303 11.14 4.94 5.82
CA LEU A 303 10.55 3.64 6.17
C LEU A 303 9.21 3.45 5.45
N ALA A 304 8.26 4.38 5.60
CA ALA A 304 6.95 4.28 4.96
C ALA A 304 7.05 4.09 3.43
N ASN A 305 7.89 4.89 2.78
CA ASN A 305 8.09 4.82 1.32
C ASN A 305 8.73 3.47 0.89
N GLN A 306 9.68 2.96 1.67
CA GLN A 306 10.36 1.69 1.38
C GLN A 306 9.45 0.48 1.59
N CYS A 307 8.54 0.54 2.56
CA CYS A 307 7.53 -0.48 2.80
C CYS A 307 6.49 -0.48 1.68
N GLU A 308 5.99 0.69 1.31
CA GLU A 308 5.01 0.81 0.23
C GLU A 308 5.59 0.34 -1.11
N LYS A 309 6.85 0.70 -1.42
CA LYS A 309 7.54 0.18 -2.60
C LYS A 309 7.59 -1.36 -2.63
N ARG A 310 7.88 -2.00 -1.50
CA ARG A 310 7.94 -3.47 -1.39
C ARG A 310 6.57 -4.10 -1.53
N ARG A 311 5.56 -3.52 -0.88
CA ARG A 311 4.16 -3.93 -0.99
C ARG A 311 3.69 -3.87 -2.44
N CYS A 312 3.88 -2.74 -3.12
CA CYS A 312 3.54 -2.57 -4.53
C CYS A 312 4.28 -3.55 -5.43
N LYS A 313 5.58 -3.79 -5.20
CA LYS A 313 6.34 -4.78 -5.97
C LYS A 313 5.76 -6.19 -5.81
N ALA A 314 5.33 -6.55 -4.61
CA ALA A 314 4.73 -7.84 -4.33
C ALA A 314 3.33 -7.99 -4.95
N ASP A 315 2.48 -6.97 -4.82
CA ASP A 315 1.16 -6.93 -5.47
C ASP A 315 1.28 -7.04 -6.99
N LEU A 316 2.25 -6.31 -7.58
CA LEU A 316 2.53 -6.39 -9.01
C LEU A 316 2.99 -7.80 -9.41
N ALA A 317 3.84 -8.45 -8.61
CA ALA A 317 4.28 -9.82 -8.91
C ALA A 317 3.13 -10.83 -8.92
N GLU A 318 2.12 -10.65 -8.06
CA GLU A 318 0.96 -11.54 -7.96
C GLU A 318 -0.07 -11.32 -9.08
N HIS A 319 -0.25 -10.08 -9.53
CA HIS A 319 -1.28 -9.71 -10.50
C HIS A 319 -0.72 -9.40 -11.90
N HIS A 320 0.56 -9.69 -12.13
CA HIS A 320 1.19 -9.52 -13.44
C HIS A 320 0.74 -10.61 -14.41
N VAL A 321 -0.08 -10.21 -15.40
CA VAL A 321 -0.41 -11.06 -16.55
C VAL A 321 0.40 -10.56 -17.75
N PRO A 322 1.44 -11.28 -18.19
CA PRO A 322 2.20 -10.89 -19.37
C PRO A 322 1.30 -10.92 -20.62
N ILE A 323 1.34 -9.86 -21.43
CA ILE A 323 0.65 -9.81 -22.73
C ILE A 323 1.30 -10.79 -23.71
N PHE A 324 2.63 -10.97 -23.59
CA PHE A 324 3.41 -11.89 -24.43
C PHE A 324 4.11 -12.94 -23.54
N PRO A 325 3.39 -13.99 -23.10
CA PRO A 325 3.94 -15.00 -22.18
C PRO A 325 5.13 -15.76 -22.79
N ASP A 326 5.12 -15.99 -24.11
CA ASP A 326 6.19 -16.69 -24.83
C ASP A 326 7.37 -15.77 -25.24
N GLY A 327 7.40 -14.54 -24.73
CA GLY A 327 8.40 -13.52 -25.04
C GLY A 327 7.91 -12.46 -26.02
N MET A 328 8.57 -11.29 -25.99
CA MET A 328 8.20 -10.15 -26.82
C MET A 328 8.56 -10.42 -28.30
N PRO A 329 7.61 -10.37 -29.24
CA PRO A 329 7.89 -10.63 -30.67
C PRO A 329 8.55 -9.43 -31.37
N PHE A 330 8.85 -8.37 -30.63
CA PHE A 330 9.43 -7.12 -31.12
C PHE A 330 10.69 -6.80 -30.32
N ARG A 331 11.64 -6.09 -30.95
CA ARG A 331 12.81 -5.56 -30.25
C ARG A 331 12.45 -4.34 -29.41
N SER A 332 11.52 -3.52 -29.88
CA SER A 332 10.99 -2.36 -29.16
C SER A 332 9.47 -2.27 -29.29
N CYS A 333 8.80 -1.93 -28.19
CA CYS A 333 7.36 -1.76 -28.07
C CYS A 333 7.07 -0.61 -27.09
N HIS A 334 6.20 0.34 -27.46
CA HIS A 334 5.95 1.53 -26.65
C HIS A 334 4.54 2.10 -26.85
N ALA A 335 4.13 2.98 -25.92
CA ALA A 335 2.87 3.73 -25.87
C ALA A 335 1.62 2.86 -26.05
N SER A 336 1.37 1.99 -25.07
CA SER A 336 0.16 1.18 -25.07
C SER A 336 -1.08 2.01 -24.71
N SER A 337 -2.19 1.69 -25.38
CA SER A 337 -3.54 2.14 -25.07
C SER A 337 -4.40 0.92 -24.81
N LEU A 338 -5.19 0.94 -23.72
CA LEU A 338 -6.03 -0.17 -23.29
C LEU A 338 -7.52 0.18 -23.39
N LEU A 339 -8.32 -0.78 -23.85
CA LEU A 339 -9.77 -0.68 -23.88
C LEU A 339 -10.41 -1.98 -23.35
N PRO A 340 -10.83 -2.01 -22.07
CA PRO A 340 -11.52 -3.16 -21.47
C PRO A 340 -13.02 -3.17 -21.79
N PHE A 341 -13.61 -4.37 -21.87
CA PHE A 341 -15.04 -4.63 -22.03
C PHE A 341 -15.63 -5.30 -20.79
N ALA A 342 -16.96 -5.20 -20.64
CA ALA A 342 -17.69 -5.75 -19.50
C ALA A 342 -17.63 -7.28 -19.39
N ASP A 343 -17.41 -7.99 -20.51
CA ASP A 343 -17.25 -9.45 -20.54
C ASP A 343 -15.83 -9.92 -20.22
N GLY A 344 -14.93 -9.00 -19.84
CA GLY A 344 -13.54 -9.31 -19.53
C GLY A 344 -12.60 -9.30 -20.74
N THR A 345 -13.11 -9.05 -21.95
CA THR A 345 -12.27 -8.81 -23.14
C THR A 345 -11.44 -7.55 -22.95
N ILE A 346 -10.18 -7.56 -23.36
CA ILE A 346 -9.32 -6.37 -23.31
C ILE A 346 -8.62 -6.20 -24.66
N LEU A 347 -8.67 -5.00 -25.24
CA LEU A 347 -7.82 -4.63 -26.37
C LEU A 347 -6.63 -3.83 -25.88
N VAL A 348 -5.45 -4.13 -26.43
CA VAL A 348 -4.24 -3.34 -26.23
C VAL A 348 -3.65 -3.00 -27.58
N ALA A 349 -3.58 -1.71 -27.90
CA ALA A 349 -2.85 -1.22 -29.07
C ALA A 349 -1.54 -0.57 -28.61
N PHE A 350 -0.48 -0.74 -29.38
CA PHE A 350 0.85 -0.16 -29.12
C PHE A 350 1.60 -0.02 -30.44
N PHE A 351 2.65 0.80 -30.48
CA PHE A 351 3.54 0.82 -31.64
C PHE A 351 4.78 -0.03 -31.35
N ALA A 352 5.24 -0.76 -32.36
CA ALA A 352 6.37 -1.67 -32.23
C ALA A 352 7.11 -1.86 -33.55
N GLY A 353 8.40 -2.17 -33.43
CA GLY A 353 9.34 -2.34 -34.54
C GLY A 353 10.76 -2.61 -34.04
N THR A 354 11.76 -2.32 -34.87
CA THR A 354 13.17 -2.54 -34.55
C THR A 354 13.69 -1.60 -33.46
N ASP A 355 13.30 -0.34 -33.50
CA ASP A 355 13.60 0.72 -32.52
C ASP A 355 12.53 1.82 -32.56
N GLU A 356 12.43 2.62 -31.50
CA GLU A 356 11.54 3.78 -31.47
C GLU A 356 11.92 4.77 -32.59
N GLY A 357 10.97 5.07 -33.48
CA GLY A 357 11.17 5.95 -34.64
C GLY A 357 11.75 5.29 -35.89
N ALA A 358 12.03 3.99 -35.87
CA ALA A 358 12.47 3.28 -37.07
C ALA A 358 11.36 3.19 -38.14
N HIS A 359 11.75 3.14 -39.42
CA HIS A 359 10.81 3.12 -40.54
C HIS A 359 9.91 1.89 -40.57
N ASP A 360 10.27 0.79 -39.90
CA ASP A 360 9.46 -0.43 -39.81
C ASP A 360 8.38 -0.37 -38.71
N VAL A 361 8.41 0.66 -37.85
CA VAL A 361 7.43 0.82 -36.77
C VAL A 361 6.02 0.94 -37.35
N GLY A 362 5.13 0.07 -36.86
CA GLY A 362 3.71 0.04 -37.18
C GLY A 362 2.85 0.02 -35.92
N ILE A 363 1.53 0.12 -36.09
CA ILE A 363 0.58 -0.06 -35.00
C ILE A 363 0.18 -1.52 -34.93
N TRP A 364 0.34 -2.09 -33.74
CA TRP A 364 0.03 -3.48 -33.43
C TRP A 364 -1.07 -3.52 -32.38
N LEU A 365 -1.84 -4.60 -32.40
CA LEU A 365 -2.95 -4.82 -31.49
C LEU A 365 -2.94 -6.27 -31.01
N SER A 366 -3.09 -6.45 -29.70
CA SER A 366 -3.35 -7.74 -29.07
C SER A 366 -4.69 -7.70 -28.34
N ARG A 367 -5.36 -8.85 -28.29
CA ARG A 367 -6.70 -9.02 -27.71
C ARG A 367 -6.59 -10.06 -26.61
N ARG A 368 -7.18 -9.78 -25.45
CA ARG A 368 -7.41 -10.78 -24.41
C ARG A 368 -8.86 -11.24 -24.52
N GLU A 369 -9.07 -12.51 -24.83
CA GLU A 369 -10.40 -13.15 -24.89
C GLU A 369 -10.38 -14.37 -23.98
N ASP A 370 -11.45 -14.56 -23.19
CA ASP A 370 -11.58 -15.69 -22.25
C ASP A 370 -10.35 -15.88 -21.33
N GLY A 371 -9.71 -14.77 -20.94
CA GLY A 371 -8.55 -14.75 -20.08
C GLY A 371 -7.20 -14.93 -20.80
N VAL A 372 -7.18 -15.25 -22.09
CA VAL A 372 -5.99 -15.59 -22.88
C VAL A 372 -5.62 -14.46 -23.83
N TRP A 373 -4.33 -14.09 -23.88
CA TRP A 373 -3.81 -13.13 -24.86
C TRP A 373 -3.57 -13.77 -26.22
N ILE A 374 -4.07 -13.13 -27.26
CA ILE A 374 -3.86 -13.52 -28.65
C ILE A 374 -2.61 -12.81 -29.18
N SER A 375 -1.81 -13.52 -29.98
CA SER A 375 -0.60 -12.96 -30.61
C SER A 375 -0.92 -11.64 -31.33
N PRO A 376 -0.05 -10.62 -31.21
CA PRO A 376 -0.33 -9.31 -31.75
C PRO A 376 -0.38 -9.32 -33.27
N VAL A 377 -1.34 -8.59 -33.84
CA VAL A 377 -1.49 -8.39 -35.28
C VAL A 377 -1.20 -6.94 -35.63
N ARG A 378 -0.53 -6.71 -36.77
CA ARG A 378 -0.28 -5.35 -37.26
C ARG A 378 -1.56 -4.81 -37.89
N VAL A 379 -2.16 -3.81 -37.26
CA VAL A 379 -3.42 -3.21 -37.71
C VAL A 379 -3.22 -1.98 -38.59
N ALA A 380 -2.09 -1.27 -38.47
CA ALA A 380 -1.81 -0.13 -39.35
C ALA A 380 -0.32 -0.01 -39.73
N LYS A 381 -0.10 0.20 -41.04
CA LYS A 381 1.15 0.64 -41.65
C LYS A 381 0.86 1.32 -42.98
N VAL A 382 0.66 2.64 -42.97
CA VAL A 382 0.16 3.40 -44.14
C VAL A 382 1.26 4.02 -45.01
N ALA A 383 2.50 4.03 -44.52
CA ALA A 383 3.66 4.59 -45.20
C ALA A 383 4.96 4.02 -44.62
N GLU A 384 6.07 4.17 -45.37
CA GLU A 384 7.45 3.90 -44.95
C GLU A 384 7.99 4.96 -43.97
N GLN A 385 7.13 5.41 -43.06
CA GLN A 385 7.43 6.31 -41.96
C GLN A 385 6.97 5.67 -40.64
N PRO A 386 7.62 6.00 -39.51
CA PRO A 386 7.25 5.44 -38.22
C PRO A 386 5.82 5.84 -37.83
N HIS A 387 5.13 4.90 -37.18
CA HIS A 387 3.80 5.08 -36.61
C HIS A 387 3.89 5.23 -35.10
N TRP A 388 3.04 6.07 -34.50
CA TRP A 388 3.18 6.48 -33.12
C TRP A 388 1.85 6.55 -32.39
N ASN A 389 1.95 6.47 -31.06
CA ASN A 389 0.91 6.71 -30.05
C ASN A 389 -0.50 6.28 -30.48
N PRO A 390 -0.77 4.99 -30.60
CA PRO A 390 -2.13 4.53 -30.82
C PRO A 390 -3.01 4.87 -29.63
N VAL A 391 -4.21 5.39 -29.91
CA VAL A 391 -5.23 5.71 -28.91
C VAL A 391 -6.52 4.98 -29.26
N LEU A 392 -6.91 4.04 -28.39
CA LEU A 392 -8.18 3.34 -28.46
C LEU A 392 -9.23 4.03 -27.60
N PHE A 393 -10.44 4.16 -28.14
CA PHE A 393 -11.62 4.52 -27.36
C PHE A 393 -12.89 3.97 -28.01
N GLN A 394 -13.95 3.87 -27.20
CA GLN A 394 -15.24 3.38 -27.62
C GLN A 394 -16.22 4.53 -27.87
N ASP A 395 -16.95 4.45 -28.98
CA ASP A 395 -18.00 5.36 -29.41
C ASP A 395 -19.28 4.56 -29.70
N GLY A 396 -20.13 4.40 -28.69
CA GLY A 396 -21.27 3.48 -28.79
C GLY A 396 -20.81 2.03 -29.00
N PRO A 397 -21.33 1.30 -30.00
CA PRO A 397 -20.85 -0.06 -30.32
C PRO A 397 -19.50 -0.07 -31.06
N ARG A 398 -19.11 1.06 -31.65
CA ARG A 398 -17.93 1.19 -32.51
C ARG A 398 -16.69 1.46 -31.66
N ILE A 399 -15.56 0.91 -32.09
CA ILE A 399 -14.24 1.23 -31.55
C ILE A 399 -13.51 2.11 -32.55
N ARG A 400 -12.82 3.13 -32.05
CA ARG A 400 -11.95 3.99 -32.85
C ARG A 400 -10.50 3.81 -32.42
N LEU A 401 -9.62 3.83 -33.40
CA LEU A 401 -8.17 3.83 -33.23
C LEU A 401 -7.60 5.05 -33.94
N TYR A 402 -7.04 5.97 -33.17
CA TYR A 402 -6.25 7.08 -33.68
C TYR A 402 -4.76 6.76 -33.56
N PHE A 403 -3.96 7.18 -34.53
CA PHE A 403 -2.50 7.06 -34.48
C PHE A 403 -1.84 8.16 -35.29
N LYS A 404 -0.53 8.37 -35.07
CA LYS A 404 0.25 9.38 -35.79
C LYS A 404 1.26 8.72 -36.73
N VAL A 405 1.62 9.41 -37.81
CA VAL A 405 2.61 8.96 -38.80
C VAL A 405 3.54 10.11 -39.15
N GLY A 406 4.85 9.88 -39.09
CA GLY A 406 5.86 10.85 -39.49
C GLY A 406 7.18 10.74 -38.72
N GLU A 407 8.27 11.23 -39.30
CA GLU A 407 9.62 11.11 -38.74
C GLU A 407 9.87 11.97 -37.49
N LYS A 408 9.26 13.15 -37.43
CA LYS A 408 9.43 14.11 -36.33
C LYS A 408 8.09 14.52 -35.79
N ILE A 409 8.01 14.76 -34.49
CA ILE A 409 6.78 15.15 -33.79
C ILE A 409 6.09 16.35 -34.48
N SER A 410 6.87 17.34 -34.89
CA SER A 410 6.36 18.55 -35.57
C SER A 410 5.77 18.32 -36.97
N SER A 411 6.00 17.15 -37.58
CA SER A 411 5.48 16.80 -38.92
C SER A 411 4.48 15.64 -38.89
N TRP A 412 4.07 15.20 -37.71
CA TRP A 412 3.13 14.09 -37.56
C TRP A 412 1.77 14.39 -38.17
N ARG A 413 1.28 13.42 -38.95
CA ARG A 413 -0.08 13.40 -39.48
C ARG A 413 -0.91 12.39 -38.72
N SER A 414 -2.19 12.69 -38.52
CA SER A 414 -3.10 11.81 -37.78
C SER A 414 -3.91 10.96 -38.72
N TYR A 415 -4.10 9.71 -38.33
CA TYR A 415 -4.94 8.75 -39.04
C TYR A 415 -5.94 8.15 -38.06
N THR A 416 -7.09 7.75 -38.58
CA THR A 416 -8.14 7.08 -37.83
C THR A 416 -8.62 5.84 -38.55
N MET A 417 -9.00 4.84 -37.76
CA MET A 417 -9.61 3.59 -38.19
C MET A 417 -10.74 3.24 -37.22
N SER A 418 -11.67 2.42 -37.68
CA SER A 418 -12.79 1.95 -36.85
C SER A 418 -13.00 0.45 -36.94
N SER A 419 -13.56 -0.12 -35.89
CA SER A 419 -13.96 -1.52 -35.81
C SER A 419 -15.38 -1.63 -35.25
N GLU A 420 -16.20 -2.47 -35.88
CA GLU A 420 -17.58 -2.77 -35.49
C GLU A 420 -17.72 -4.13 -34.79
N ASP A 421 -16.65 -4.92 -34.74
CA ASP A 421 -16.63 -6.30 -34.27
C ASP A 421 -15.62 -6.52 -33.12
N ARG A 422 -15.45 -5.47 -32.30
CA ARG A 422 -14.58 -5.46 -31.12
C ARG A 422 -13.10 -5.70 -31.43
N GLY A 423 -12.62 -5.03 -32.46
CA GLY A 423 -11.21 -5.00 -32.85
C GLY A 423 -10.75 -6.24 -33.62
N LYS A 424 -11.67 -7.09 -34.10
CA LYS A 424 -11.34 -8.26 -34.93
C LYS A 424 -10.98 -7.83 -36.35
N THR A 425 -11.77 -6.94 -36.93
CA THR A 425 -11.53 -6.31 -38.22
C THR A 425 -11.56 -4.80 -38.10
N TRP A 426 -10.86 -4.13 -39.03
CA TRP A 426 -10.69 -2.69 -39.03
C TRP A 426 -10.94 -2.11 -40.42
N SER A 427 -11.57 -0.93 -40.47
CA SER A 427 -11.71 -0.15 -41.69
C SER A 427 -10.36 0.26 -42.26
N ALA A 428 -10.30 0.64 -43.54
CA ALA A 428 -9.10 1.25 -44.10
C ALA A 428 -8.68 2.50 -43.30
N PRO A 429 -7.37 2.76 -43.12
CA PRO A 429 -6.89 3.98 -42.48
C PRO A 429 -7.30 5.23 -43.26
N VAL A 430 -7.85 6.21 -42.56
CA VAL A 430 -8.25 7.51 -43.13
C VAL A 430 -7.39 8.60 -42.50
N ALA A 431 -6.71 9.39 -43.32
CA ALA A 431 -5.98 10.56 -42.84
C ALA A 431 -6.98 11.61 -42.31
N CYS A 432 -6.71 12.17 -41.13
CA CYS A 432 -7.41 13.37 -40.68
C CYS A 432 -7.10 14.51 -41.65
N ALA A 433 -8.10 15.36 -41.93
CA ALA A 433 -7.99 16.38 -42.97
C ALA A 433 -6.75 17.29 -42.76
N PRO A 434 -5.93 17.55 -43.80
CA PRO A 434 -4.65 18.27 -43.66
C PRO A 434 -4.79 19.71 -43.14
N ASP A 435 -5.95 20.32 -43.36
CA ASP A 435 -6.36 21.66 -42.95
C ASP A 435 -7.02 21.69 -41.56
N ASN A 436 -7.26 20.52 -40.96
CA ASN A 436 -7.78 20.44 -39.61
C ASN A 436 -6.66 20.59 -38.58
N ALA A 437 -6.60 21.76 -37.93
CA ALA A 437 -5.68 22.01 -36.83
C ALA A 437 -5.87 21.01 -35.67
N ALA A 438 -7.08 20.47 -35.50
CA ALA A 438 -7.40 19.42 -34.53
C ALA A 438 -7.07 18.05 -35.13
N SER A 439 -6.08 17.41 -34.52
CA SER A 439 -5.52 16.15 -35.01
C SER A 439 -6.05 14.93 -34.24
N GLY A 440 -7.08 15.14 -33.42
CA GLY A 440 -7.62 14.14 -32.50
C GLY A 440 -6.64 13.82 -31.36
N PRO A 441 -6.95 12.81 -30.52
CA PRO A 441 -6.12 12.48 -29.38
C PRO A 441 -4.70 12.08 -29.81
N VAL A 442 -3.70 12.49 -29.03
CA VAL A 442 -2.30 12.15 -29.31
C VAL A 442 -1.82 10.96 -28.50
N ARG A 443 -2.18 10.86 -27.22
CA ARG A 443 -1.63 9.82 -26.32
C ARG A 443 -2.64 9.27 -25.32
N SER A 444 -3.38 10.15 -24.65
CA SER A 444 -4.41 9.74 -23.69
C SER A 444 -5.76 9.59 -24.37
N LYS A 445 -6.65 8.76 -23.82
CA LYS A 445 -7.98 8.52 -24.41
C LYS A 445 -8.88 9.76 -24.28
N PRO A 446 -9.77 10.01 -25.26
CA PRO A 446 -10.86 10.95 -25.10
C PRO A 446 -11.82 10.54 -23.97
N ILE A 447 -12.52 11.51 -23.39
CA ILE A 447 -13.60 11.27 -22.44
C ILE A 447 -14.93 11.75 -23.03
N ARG A 448 -15.99 10.99 -22.79
CA ARG A 448 -17.35 11.43 -23.09
C ARG A 448 -17.90 12.14 -21.86
N LEU A 449 -18.26 13.40 -22.04
CA LEU A 449 -18.85 14.21 -21.00
C LEU A 449 -20.32 13.85 -20.81
N SER A 450 -20.85 14.21 -19.65
CA SER A 450 -22.26 14.05 -19.28
C SER A 450 -23.24 14.77 -20.22
N ASN A 451 -22.81 15.80 -20.96
CA ASN A 451 -23.60 16.45 -22.00
C ASN A 451 -23.53 15.77 -23.39
N GLY A 452 -22.87 14.62 -23.49
CA GLY A 452 -22.74 13.81 -24.71
C GLY A 452 -21.55 14.17 -25.61
N LYS A 453 -20.93 15.34 -25.41
CA LYS A 453 -19.73 15.77 -26.16
C LYS A 453 -18.52 14.89 -25.82
N LEU A 454 -17.60 14.76 -26.78
CA LEU A 454 -16.36 14.02 -26.60
C LEU A 454 -15.16 14.98 -26.60
N LEU A 455 -14.40 15.00 -25.51
CA LEU A 455 -13.16 15.78 -25.42
C LEU A 455 -11.94 14.90 -25.64
N ALA A 456 -11.09 15.28 -26.58
CA ALA A 456 -9.82 14.62 -26.85
C ALA A 456 -8.63 15.45 -26.32
N PRO A 457 -7.76 14.86 -25.48
CA PRO A 457 -6.52 15.51 -25.06
C PRO A 457 -5.54 15.66 -26.23
N ASN A 458 -4.99 16.86 -26.40
CA ASN A 458 -4.01 17.14 -27.44
C ASN A 458 -2.92 18.13 -26.95
N SER A 459 -1.87 18.29 -27.73
CA SER A 459 -0.83 19.30 -27.52
C SER A 459 -0.13 19.66 -28.82
N VAL A 460 0.30 20.91 -28.94
CA VAL A 460 1.21 21.37 -29.98
C VAL A 460 2.63 21.30 -29.43
N GLU A 461 3.46 20.46 -30.06
CA GLU A 461 4.80 20.12 -29.58
C GLU A 461 5.87 20.60 -30.57
N SER A 462 6.62 21.63 -30.21
CA SER A 462 7.78 22.11 -30.96
C SER A 462 9.07 21.93 -30.17
N PRO A 463 10.25 22.08 -30.79
CA PRO A 463 11.51 22.01 -30.06
C PRO A 463 11.65 23.07 -28.96
N GLN A 464 10.96 24.22 -29.06
CA GLN A 464 11.07 25.36 -28.16
C GLN A 464 9.87 25.53 -27.21
N SER A 465 8.67 25.13 -27.63
CA SER A 465 7.42 25.38 -26.90
C SER A 465 6.44 24.22 -26.99
N TRP A 466 5.85 23.89 -25.85
CA TRP A 466 4.88 22.82 -25.63
C TRP A 466 3.59 23.40 -25.06
N GLN A 467 2.50 23.30 -25.82
CA GLN A 467 1.22 23.92 -25.50
C GLN A 467 0.12 22.86 -25.44
N PRO A 468 -0.46 22.58 -24.27
CA PRO A 468 -1.55 21.63 -24.14
C PRO A 468 -2.87 22.27 -24.53
N ARG A 469 -3.75 21.45 -25.11
CA ARG A 469 -5.10 21.86 -25.50
C ARG A 469 -6.06 20.69 -25.42
N VAL A 470 -7.34 20.99 -25.59
CA VAL A 470 -8.40 20.00 -25.77
C VAL A 470 -9.08 20.23 -27.12
N ASP A 471 -9.35 19.15 -27.82
CA ASP A 471 -10.14 19.13 -29.05
C ASP A 471 -11.54 18.57 -28.75
N LEU A 472 -12.56 19.07 -29.43
CA LEU A 472 -13.96 18.67 -29.27
C LEU A 472 -14.44 17.85 -30.47
N SER A 473 -15.17 16.78 -30.19
CA SER A 473 -15.99 16.08 -31.18
C SER A 473 -17.46 16.01 -30.75
N GLU A 474 -18.33 16.22 -31.75
CA GLU A 474 -19.79 16.12 -31.63
C GLU A 474 -20.35 14.99 -32.53
N ASP A 475 -19.49 14.27 -33.25
CA ASP A 475 -19.83 13.20 -34.19
C ASP A 475 -19.26 11.83 -33.77
N GLY A 476 -19.07 11.66 -32.46
CA GLY A 476 -18.57 10.41 -31.88
C GLY A 476 -17.06 10.19 -32.10
N GLY A 477 -16.31 11.23 -32.43
CA GLY A 477 -14.88 11.16 -32.73
C GLY A 477 -14.60 10.71 -34.16
N ALA A 478 -15.52 10.98 -35.11
CA ALA A 478 -15.20 10.87 -36.54
C ALA A 478 -14.37 12.07 -36.99
N SER A 479 -14.66 13.26 -36.45
CA SER A 479 -13.87 14.47 -36.61
C SER A 479 -13.74 15.20 -35.28
N PHE A 480 -12.70 16.03 -35.18
CA PHE A 480 -12.43 16.89 -34.03
C PHE A 480 -12.21 18.32 -34.52
N ARG A 481 -12.53 19.31 -33.68
CA ARG A 481 -12.14 20.71 -33.85
C ARG A 481 -11.40 21.19 -32.61
N GLU A 482 -10.52 22.17 -32.76
CA GLU A 482 -9.86 22.77 -31.60
C GLU A 482 -10.92 23.44 -30.73
N TYR A 483 -10.82 23.24 -29.41
CA TYR A 483 -11.85 23.71 -28.48
C TYR A 483 -11.31 24.73 -27.49
N ALA A 484 -10.24 24.38 -26.77
CA ALA A 484 -9.64 25.28 -25.80
C ALA A 484 -8.14 25.00 -25.62
N GLN A 485 -7.36 26.08 -25.49
CA GLN A 485 -5.96 26.04 -25.06
C GLN A 485 -5.91 26.07 -23.53
N ILE A 486 -4.93 25.41 -22.93
CA ILE A 486 -4.76 25.39 -21.48
C ILE A 486 -3.76 26.48 -21.07
N PRO A 487 -4.15 27.47 -20.24
CA PRO A 487 -3.24 28.55 -19.86
C PRO A 487 -2.07 28.04 -19.01
N LEU A 488 -0.86 28.46 -19.35
CA LEU A 488 0.37 28.16 -18.62
C LEU A 488 1.08 29.45 -18.21
N ASN A 489 1.60 29.51 -16.98
CA ASN A 489 2.52 30.57 -16.57
C ASN A 489 3.97 30.14 -16.82
N LEU A 490 4.55 30.61 -17.94
CA LEU A 490 5.95 30.35 -18.30
C LEU A 490 6.89 31.53 -18.04
N THR A 491 6.37 32.64 -17.53
CA THR A 491 7.08 33.93 -17.52
C THR A 491 7.28 34.52 -16.13
N ASP A 492 6.41 34.21 -15.16
CA ASP A 492 6.45 34.80 -13.83
C ASP A 492 6.80 33.75 -12.76
N PRO A 493 8.08 33.64 -12.35
CA PRO A 493 8.54 32.69 -11.35
C PRO A 493 8.12 33.00 -9.92
N GLN A 494 7.49 34.15 -9.65
CA GLN A 494 7.02 34.49 -8.30
C GLN A 494 5.66 33.88 -7.99
N ARG A 495 4.90 33.48 -9.01
CA ARG A 495 3.62 32.81 -8.85
C ARG A 495 3.82 31.31 -8.68
N ASP A 496 3.01 30.74 -7.81
CA ASP A 496 2.89 29.32 -7.48
C ASP A 496 2.47 28.43 -8.67
N THR A 497 1.93 29.03 -9.74
CA THR A 497 1.61 28.38 -11.02
C THR A 497 2.78 28.32 -12.02
N TYR A 498 3.94 28.89 -11.67
CA TYR A 498 5.07 28.95 -12.59
C TYR A 498 5.56 27.56 -13.04
N LEU A 499 5.70 27.39 -14.35
CA LEU A 499 6.20 26.18 -14.98
C LEU A 499 7.52 26.47 -15.70
N SER A 500 8.60 25.85 -15.24
CA SER A 500 9.91 25.97 -15.86
C SER A 500 10.12 25.04 -17.07
N GLY A 501 10.81 25.56 -18.09
CA GLY A 501 11.18 24.80 -19.29
C GLY A 501 10.23 25.06 -20.47
N LYS A 502 9.91 24.02 -21.26
CA LYS A 502 9.22 24.16 -22.55
C LYS A 502 7.70 24.30 -22.42
N GLY A 503 7.14 23.92 -21.27
CA GLY A 503 5.71 23.86 -21.03
C GLY A 503 5.22 22.45 -20.70
N ALA A 504 3.99 22.16 -21.09
CA ALA A 504 3.23 20.98 -20.72
C ALA A 504 2.61 20.31 -21.95
N ILE A 505 2.43 18.99 -21.91
CA ILE A 505 1.93 18.21 -23.06
C ILE A 505 1.02 17.06 -22.65
N GLN A 506 0.28 16.55 -23.64
CA GLN A 506 -0.45 15.30 -23.61
C GLN A 506 -1.30 15.10 -22.33
N PRO A 507 -2.35 15.92 -22.16
CA PRO A 507 -3.20 15.86 -20.98
C PRO A 507 -3.86 14.49 -20.79
N ALA A 508 -4.27 14.18 -19.57
CA ALA A 508 -5.16 13.08 -19.23
C ALA A 508 -6.38 13.65 -18.48
N LEU A 509 -7.59 13.41 -19.00
CA LEU A 509 -8.81 14.08 -18.56
C LEU A 509 -9.72 13.18 -17.73
N TRP A 510 -10.53 13.78 -16.86
CA TRP A 510 -11.73 13.16 -16.29
C TRP A 510 -12.81 14.22 -16.00
N GLU A 511 -14.06 13.79 -15.94
CA GLU A 511 -15.19 14.60 -15.47
C GLU A 511 -15.59 14.09 -14.08
N SER A 512 -15.54 14.94 -13.05
CA SER A 512 -15.87 14.55 -11.68
C SER A 512 -17.38 14.65 -11.40
N SER A 513 -18.03 15.60 -12.05
CA SER A 513 -19.48 15.83 -12.03
C SER A 513 -19.86 16.62 -13.28
N PRO A 514 -21.15 16.68 -13.67
CA PRO A 514 -21.54 17.34 -14.90
C PRO A 514 -20.98 18.77 -15.05
N GLY A 515 -20.17 18.97 -16.09
CA GLY A 515 -19.52 20.25 -16.39
C GLY A 515 -18.18 20.49 -15.70
N GLN A 516 -17.86 19.73 -14.64
CA GLN A 516 -16.60 19.81 -13.89
C GLN A 516 -15.56 18.88 -14.51
N VAL A 517 -14.78 19.42 -15.44
CA VAL A 517 -13.75 18.71 -16.19
C VAL A 517 -12.38 19.08 -15.66
N HIS A 518 -11.53 18.08 -15.51
CA HIS A 518 -10.18 18.25 -14.98
C HIS A 518 -9.17 17.59 -15.91
N LEU A 519 -7.94 18.06 -15.88
CA LEU A 519 -6.84 17.42 -16.57
C LEU A 519 -5.55 17.41 -15.76
N LEU A 520 -4.75 16.37 -15.97
CA LEU A 520 -3.36 16.30 -15.54
C LEU A 520 -2.42 16.41 -16.73
N LEU A 521 -1.31 17.12 -16.54
CA LEU A 521 -0.31 17.46 -17.55
C LEU A 521 1.05 16.93 -17.13
N ARG A 522 1.77 16.31 -18.06
CA ARG A 522 3.21 16.08 -17.89
C ARG A 522 3.99 17.30 -18.36
N THR A 523 5.06 17.63 -17.65
CA THR A 523 5.80 18.89 -17.85
C THR A 523 7.31 18.66 -17.92
N THR A 524 8.02 19.63 -18.49
CA THR A 524 9.50 19.66 -18.41
C THR A 524 10.03 20.04 -17.02
N ALA A 525 9.17 20.51 -16.12
CA ALA A 525 9.56 20.89 -14.76
C ALA A 525 9.75 19.67 -13.83
N GLY A 526 9.40 18.47 -14.29
CA GLY A 526 9.58 17.23 -13.54
C GLY A 526 8.46 16.92 -12.52
N TYR A 527 7.31 17.58 -12.69
CA TYR A 527 6.11 17.40 -11.88
C TYR A 527 4.86 17.38 -12.75
N LEU A 528 3.79 16.76 -12.27
CA LEU A 528 2.48 16.88 -12.89
C LEU A 528 1.83 18.21 -12.55
N PHE A 529 1.27 18.86 -13.56
CA PHE A 529 0.44 20.05 -13.41
C PHE A 529 -1.02 19.69 -13.61
N ARG A 530 -1.92 20.49 -13.04
CA ARG A 530 -3.36 20.32 -13.14
C ARG A 530 -4.02 21.61 -13.62
N SER A 531 -5.09 21.48 -14.38
CA SER A 531 -6.00 22.58 -14.73
C SER A 531 -7.43 22.06 -14.68
N ASP A 532 -8.38 22.94 -14.37
CA ASP A 532 -9.77 22.63 -14.10
C ASP A 532 -10.68 23.55 -14.93
N SER A 533 -11.83 23.02 -15.30
CA SER A 533 -12.90 23.67 -16.05
C SER A 533 -14.24 23.36 -15.40
N ASP A 534 -15.10 24.37 -15.33
CA ASP A 534 -16.46 24.30 -14.77
C ASP A 534 -17.57 24.46 -15.84
N ASP A 535 -17.18 24.49 -17.12
CA ASP A 535 -18.06 24.80 -18.25
C ASP A 535 -17.95 23.77 -19.40
N TYR A 536 -17.76 22.49 -19.04
CA TYR A 536 -17.57 21.39 -19.99
C TYR A 536 -16.32 21.52 -20.87
N GLY A 537 -15.24 22.07 -20.31
CA GLY A 537 -13.93 22.18 -20.97
C GLY A 537 -13.82 23.35 -21.95
N GLN A 538 -14.72 24.33 -21.93
CA GLN A 538 -14.66 25.51 -22.80
C GLN A 538 -13.59 26.49 -22.33
N THR A 539 -13.52 26.72 -21.02
CA THR A 539 -12.51 27.55 -20.39
C THR A 539 -11.81 26.78 -19.28
N TRP A 540 -10.55 27.17 -19.03
CA TRP A 540 -9.65 26.46 -18.12
C TRP A 540 -8.91 27.46 -17.24
N CYS A 541 -8.76 27.13 -15.96
CA CYS A 541 -7.89 27.89 -15.09
C CYS A 541 -6.41 27.72 -15.47
N GLU A 542 -5.56 28.65 -15.04
CA GLU A 542 -4.12 28.52 -15.25
C GLU A 542 -3.59 27.26 -14.55
N ALA A 543 -2.76 26.50 -15.27
CA ALA A 543 -2.28 25.22 -14.75
C ALA A 543 -1.37 25.42 -13.51
N TYR A 544 -1.58 24.58 -12.49
CA TYR A 544 -0.86 24.65 -11.22
C TYR A 544 -0.19 23.33 -10.86
N ASN A 545 0.90 23.40 -10.09
CA ASN A 545 1.68 22.22 -9.71
C ASN A 545 0.92 21.36 -8.69
N THR A 546 0.85 20.05 -8.93
CA THR A 546 0.19 19.08 -8.02
C THR A 546 1.10 18.58 -6.90
N GLY A 547 2.41 18.81 -6.99
CA GLY A 547 3.44 18.21 -6.12
C GLY A 547 3.75 16.75 -6.46
N LEU A 548 3.05 16.12 -7.41
CA LEU A 548 3.32 14.75 -7.84
C LEU A 548 4.53 14.73 -8.79
N PRO A 549 5.62 14.01 -8.44
CA PRO A 549 6.81 13.95 -9.29
C PRO A 549 6.53 13.18 -10.57
N ASN A 550 7.02 13.65 -11.71
CA ASN A 550 6.92 12.92 -12.97
C ASN A 550 8.10 13.25 -13.87
N ASN A 551 8.78 12.22 -14.37
CA ASN A 551 10.00 12.37 -15.15
C ASN A 551 9.75 12.75 -16.61
N ASN A 552 8.62 13.40 -16.88
CA ASN A 552 8.02 13.62 -18.18
C ASN A 552 7.61 12.31 -18.90
N SER A 553 7.35 11.24 -18.14
CA SER A 553 6.74 10.02 -18.68
C SER A 553 5.24 10.19 -18.89
N ALA A 554 4.72 9.42 -19.85
CA ALA A 554 3.28 9.27 -20.08
C ALA A 554 2.52 8.95 -18.78
N ILE A 555 1.31 9.53 -18.65
CA ILE A 555 0.39 9.29 -17.53
C ILE A 555 -0.98 8.91 -18.05
N GLU A 556 -1.74 8.10 -17.33
CA GLU A 556 -3.13 7.78 -17.65
C GLU A 556 -4.00 7.96 -16.39
N VAL A 557 -5.23 8.42 -16.57
CA VAL A 557 -6.22 8.51 -15.49
C VAL A 557 -7.47 7.70 -15.80
N VAL A 558 -8.09 7.18 -14.76
CA VAL A 558 -9.43 6.58 -14.80
C VAL A 558 -10.21 7.11 -13.61
N TYR A 559 -11.36 7.72 -13.86
CA TYR A 559 -12.30 8.09 -12.80
C TYR A 559 -13.43 7.08 -12.76
N HIS A 560 -13.61 6.42 -11.61
CA HIS A 560 -14.61 5.39 -11.43
C HIS A 560 -15.10 5.35 -9.97
N GLY A 561 -16.41 5.31 -9.76
CA GLY A 561 -17.00 5.16 -8.43
C GLY A 561 -16.59 6.25 -7.43
N GLY A 562 -16.41 7.49 -7.89
CA GLY A 562 -15.94 8.60 -7.04
C GLY A 562 -14.43 8.62 -6.81
N THR A 563 -13.68 7.63 -7.30
CA THR A 563 -12.23 7.48 -7.11
C THR A 563 -11.48 7.79 -8.40
N LEU A 564 -10.40 8.56 -8.31
CA LEU A 564 -9.48 8.81 -9.40
C LEU A 564 -8.26 7.89 -9.27
N TYR A 565 -8.01 7.08 -10.28
CA TYR A 565 -6.83 6.24 -10.42
C TYR A 565 -5.85 6.89 -11.38
N LEU A 566 -4.60 7.03 -10.98
CA LEU A 566 -3.52 7.62 -11.77
C LEU A 566 -2.38 6.60 -11.92
N ILE A 567 -2.00 6.32 -13.16
CA ILE A 567 -0.78 5.57 -13.48
C ILE A 567 0.28 6.56 -13.93
N MET A 568 1.41 6.58 -13.24
CA MET A 568 2.54 7.47 -13.51
C MET A 568 3.86 6.87 -13.04
N ASN A 569 4.99 7.39 -13.55
CA ASN A 569 6.32 7.14 -13.00
C ASN A 569 6.62 8.20 -11.92
N PRO A 570 6.70 7.83 -10.63
CA PRO A 570 6.86 8.77 -9.51
C PRO A 570 8.31 9.22 -9.31
N ILE A 571 8.97 9.64 -10.39
CA ILE A 571 10.38 10.05 -10.41
C ILE A 571 10.45 11.53 -10.77
N SER A 572 11.14 12.31 -9.95
CA SER A 572 11.32 13.76 -10.20
C SER A 572 12.35 14.04 -11.29
N GLY A 573 12.28 15.23 -11.89
CA GLY A 573 13.22 15.71 -12.92
C GLY A 573 12.69 15.54 -14.34
N ASN A 574 13.44 15.89 -15.37
CA ASN A 574 13.03 15.69 -16.76
C ASN A 574 13.89 14.60 -17.39
N TRP A 575 13.29 13.59 -18.02
CA TRP A 575 13.99 12.45 -18.63
C TRP A 575 14.77 11.56 -17.64
N GLY A 576 14.31 11.48 -16.38
CA GLY A 576 14.80 10.50 -15.41
C GLY A 576 14.46 9.06 -15.78
N SER A 577 14.88 8.08 -14.96
CA SER A 577 14.62 6.66 -15.20
C SER A 577 13.14 6.36 -15.42
N ARG A 578 12.81 5.55 -16.43
CA ARG A 578 11.45 5.10 -16.74
C ARG A 578 11.29 3.66 -16.29
N ASN A 579 10.95 3.47 -15.04
CA ASN A 579 10.69 2.17 -14.45
C ASN A 579 9.41 2.24 -13.60
N PRO A 580 8.72 1.11 -13.41
CA PRO A 580 8.07 0.85 -12.13
C PRO A 580 9.10 0.89 -10.99
#